data_AF-A0A958E321-F1
#
_entry.id   AF-A0A958E321-F1
#
_cell.length_a   1.000
_cell.length_b   1.000
_cell.length_c   1.000
_cell.angle_alpha   90.00
_cell.angle_beta   90.00
_cell.angle_gamma   90.00
#
_symmetry.space_group_name_H-M   'P 1'
#
loop_
_entity.id
_entity.type
_entity.pdbx_description
1 polymer ?
#
loop_
_entity_poly.entity_id
_entity_poly.type
_entity_poly.pdbx_seq_one_letter_code
_entity_poly.pdbx_strand_id
1 'polypeptide(L)'
;DDFCETIRLLLLRLKRPAHKTLGWLVEQIEYESHLIRISGQMEIGQSRVQTVKALIEFAKMKNLRCGEFLAHLREITIQPIPNPGNLPPVKMLTIYKSKGLEWQTVFVPGSSEGTAPFVVSEDKSDEVAKIAHVEAERRLFYVAMTRAKANLFLYYSAEKNISPFLDEAKTPSLLTQIDKLAKEVAAAPDFRRESEQIEFIERLGQLRLDRFFTRWSNALHPLRNHWHSDFQRWQTHIRDAEAAEAAYREALTQYQSDHEKVERQVRKFEKNIRESGILIHKFKSAYYPVKIGQTIQFEVMDDGGVIAVSGSGMVGMVDFDEMPRFDRAAVIWERSAVIIGRILSDTQVEARFSTLAFDNTHLQSKVSGWRKPSPPKDALRRFLNPNFRRGLITIFGK
;
A
#
# COMPACT_ATOMS: atom_id res chain seq x y z
N ASP A 1 20.45 32.15 -52.12
CA ASP A 1 21.92 31.98 -52.24
C ASP A 1 22.47 30.82 -51.43
N ASP A 2 22.07 30.67 -50.16
CA ASP A 2 22.59 29.61 -49.25
C ASP A 2 22.30 28.15 -49.69
N PHE A 3 21.11 27.88 -50.26
CA PHE A 3 20.75 26.55 -50.77
C PHE A 3 21.61 26.09 -51.95
N CYS A 4 21.88 26.99 -52.90
CA CYS A 4 22.71 26.69 -54.07
C CYS A 4 24.15 26.38 -53.65
N GLU A 5 24.65 27.09 -52.63
CA GLU A 5 25.99 26.85 -52.09
C GLU A 5 26.06 25.52 -51.33
N THR A 6 25.03 25.19 -50.54
CA THR A 6 24.91 23.88 -49.88
C THR A 6 24.93 22.74 -50.89
N ILE A 7 24.22 22.86 -52.02
CA ILE A 7 24.25 21.86 -53.11
C ILE A 7 25.65 21.72 -53.71
N ARG A 8 26.34 22.83 -53.99
CA ARG A 8 27.71 22.79 -54.54
C ARG A 8 28.66 22.09 -53.60
N LEU A 9 28.62 22.42 -52.30
CA LEU A 9 29.44 21.79 -51.27
C LEU A 9 29.10 20.31 -51.09
N LEU A 10 27.82 19.93 -51.23
CA LEU A 10 27.39 18.54 -51.20
C LEU A 10 28.02 17.74 -52.35
N LEU A 11 27.98 18.28 -53.59
CA LEU A 11 28.58 17.63 -54.77
C LEU A 11 30.07 17.33 -54.57
N LEU A 12 30.82 18.27 -53.96
CA LEU A 12 32.24 18.09 -53.63
C LEU A 12 32.48 17.00 -52.58
N ARG A 13 31.47 16.70 -51.76
CA ARG A 13 31.55 15.71 -50.66
C ARG A 13 31.06 14.32 -51.05
N LEU A 14 30.43 14.13 -52.20
CA LEU A 14 29.90 12.82 -52.64
C LEU A 14 30.98 11.72 -52.78
N LYS A 15 32.25 12.10 -52.98
CA LYS A 15 33.38 11.15 -53.03
C LYS A 15 33.93 10.75 -51.65
N ARG A 16 33.48 11.41 -50.57
CA ARG A 16 33.88 11.11 -49.19
C ARG A 16 33.08 9.92 -48.63
N PRO A 17 33.53 9.31 -47.50
CA PRO A 17 32.75 8.31 -46.79
C PRO A 17 31.35 8.84 -46.44
N ALA A 18 30.33 8.01 -46.63
CA ALA A 18 28.92 8.39 -46.49
C ALA A 18 28.60 9.00 -45.13
N HIS A 19 29.15 8.46 -44.04
CA HIS A 19 28.94 8.99 -42.69
C HIS A 19 29.44 10.43 -42.52
N LYS A 20 30.57 10.79 -43.13
CA LYS A 20 31.11 12.17 -43.05
C LYS A 20 30.26 13.15 -43.84
N THR A 21 29.74 12.71 -44.98
CA THR A 21 28.87 13.53 -45.83
C THR A 21 27.49 13.70 -45.21
N LEU A 22 26.91 12.63 -44.65
CA LEU A 22 25.63 12.67 -43.95
C LEU A 22 25.70 13.51 -42.68
N GLY A 23 26.73 13.34 -41.85
CA GLY A 23 26.92 14.14 -40.63
C GLY A 23 27.02 15.63 -40.96
N TRP A 24 27.87 15.99 -41.92
CA TRP A 24 27.95 17.37 -42.40
C TRP A 24 26.60 17.87 -42.95
N LEU A 25 25.90 17.09 -43.78
CA LEU A 25 24.64 17.53 -44.37
C LEU A 25 23.58 17.80 -43.30
N VAL A 26 23.47 16.93 -42.29
CA VAL A 26 22.57 17.08 -41.14
C VAL A 26 22.86 18.36 -40.37
N GLU A 27 24.14 18.68 -40.15
CA GLU A 27 24.57 19.93 -39.52
C GLU A 27 24.25 21.15 -40.40
N GLN A 28 24.60 21.14 -41.68
CA GLN A 28 24.41 22.30 -42.56
C GLN A 28 22.96 22.70 -42.77
N ILE A 29 22.04 21.73 -42.84
CA ILE A 29 20.61 22.02 -43.04
C ILE A 29 19.85 22.12 -41.70
N GLU A 30 20.58 22.09 -40.58
CA GLU A 30 20.03 22.10 -39.22
C GLU A 30 18.92 21.04 -39.03
N TYR A 31 19.13 19.84 -39.57
CA TYR A 31 18.07 18.85 -39.71
C TYR A 31 17.54 18.35 -38.35
N GLU A 32 18.41 18.25 -37.34
CA GLU A 32 18.01 17.82 -36.00
C GLU A 32 17.01 18.81 -35.38
N SER A 33 17.36 20.10 -35.41
CA SER A 33 16.49 21.19 -34.95
C SER A 33 15.17 21.22 -35.73
N HIS A 34 15.24 21.01 -37.04
CA HIS A 34 14.06 20.92 -37.89
C HIS A 34 13.15 19.76 -37.47
N LEU A 35 13.69 18.55 -37.26
CA LEU A 35 12.94 17.36 -36.85
C LEU A 35 12.24 17.56 -35.51
N ILE A 36 12.90 18.21 -34.55
CA ILE A 36 12.29 18.53 -33.26
C ILE A 36 11.13 19.51 -33.45
N ARG A 37 11.34 20.59 -34.20
CA ARG A 37 10.33 21.62 -34.45
C ARG A 37 9.07 21.09 -35.13
N ILE A 38 9.20 20.20 -36.13
CA ILE A 38 8.03 19.72 -36.90
C ILE A 38 7.27 18.57 -36.23
N SER A 39 7.83 17.94 -35.20
CA SER A 39 7.25 16.73 -34.63
C SER A 39 6.10 16.99 -33.66
N GLY A 40 5.83 18.27 -33.32
CA GLY A 40 4.76 18.70 -32.42
C GLY A 40 4.93 18.30 -30.95
N GLN A 41 5.70 17.24 -30.69
CA GLN A 41 6.12 16.74 -29.38
C GLN A 41 7.63 16.54 -29.38
N MET A 42 8.30 16.96 -28.30
CA MET A 42 9.75 16.91 -28.17
C MET A 42 10.28 15.47 -28.24
N GLU A 43 9.56 14.51 -27.66
CA GLU A 43 9.99 13.11 -27.63
C GLU A 43 9.96 12.46 -29.02
N ILE A 44 8.92 12.76 -29.81
CA ILE A 44 8.83 12.30 -31.21
C ILE A 44 9.97 12.91 -32.04
N GLY A 45 10.26 14.18 -31.80
CA GLY A 45 11.39 14.90 -32.39
C GLY A 45 12.71 14.20 -32.11
N GLN A 46 13.01 13.94 -30.84
CA GLN A 46 14.23 13.28 -30.40
C GLN A 46 14.35 11.83 -30.92
N SER A 47 13.24 11.07 -30.94
CA SER A 47 13.23 9.72 -31.53
C SER A 47 13.61 9.72 -33.02
N ARG A 48 13.14 10.72 -33.79
CA ARG A 48 13.52 10.91 -35.20
C ARG A 48 14.99 11.32 -35.33
N VAL A 49 15.49 12.21 -34.47
CA VAL A 49 16.91 12.58 -34.42
C VAL A 49 17.77 11.34 -34.15
N GLN A 50 17.38 10.49 -33.21
CA GLN A 50 18.10 9.26 -32.91
C GLN A 50 18.11 8.29 -34.10
N THR A 51 17.04 8.26 -34.88
CA THR A 51 16.97 7.47 -36.12
C THR A 51 17.98 7.96 -37.16
N VAL A 52 18.12 9.29 -37.32
CA VAL A 52 19.14 9.89 -38.21
C VAL A 52 20.56 9.57 -37.71
N LYS A 53 20.81 9.72 -36.40
CA LYS A 53 22.10 9.37 -35.79
C LYS A 53 22.45 7.89 -35.99
N ALA A 54 21.47 6.99 -35.83
CA ALA A 54 21.65 5.56 -36.09
C ALA A 54 22.01 5.27 -37.56
N LEU A 55 21.41 5.98 -38.52
CA LEU A 55 21.78 5.86 -39.93
C LEU A 55 23.22 6.33 -40.20
N ILE A 56 23.67 7.41 -39.56
CA ILE A 56 25.05 7.91 -39.68
C ILE A 56 26.03 6.89 -39.09
N GLU A 57 25.74 6.34 -37.90
CA GLU A 57 26.58 5.29 -37.30
C GLU A 57 26.57 4.01 -38.13
N PHE A 58 25.44 3.63 -38.73
CA PHE A 58 25.39 2.52 -39.69
C PHE A 58 26.27 2.77 -40.91
N ALA A 59 26.21 3.98 -41.49
CA ALA A 59 27.08 4.39 -42.59
C ALA A 59 28.57 4.40 -42.20
N LYS A 60 28.87 4.69 -40.93
CA LYS A 60 30.23 4.70 -40.38
C LYS A 60 30.77 3.28 -40.23
N MET A 61 29.96 2.35 -39.70
CA MET A 61 30.32 0.93 -39.60
C MET A 61 30.59 0.31 -40.98
N LYS A 62 29.79 0.65 -42.00
CA LYS A 62 30.00 0.17 -43.37
C LYS A 62 31.19 0.84 -44.07
N ASN A 63 31.50 2.09 -43.70
CA ASN A 63 32.60 2.89 -44.24
C ASN A 63 32.66 2.96 -45.78
N LEU A 64 31.50 3.00 -46.43
CA LEU A 64 31.36 3.09 -47.89
C LEU A 64 31.30 4.56 -48.36
N ARG A 65 31.62 4.84 -49.63
CA ARG A 65 31.35 6.16 -50.24
C ARG A 65 29.86 6.34 -50.50
N CYS A 66 29.39 7.59 -50.69
CA CYS A 66 27.96 7.88 -50.83
C CYS A 66 27.23 7.03 -51.89
N GLY A 67 27.83 6.86 -53.08
CA GLY A 67 27.23 6.06 -54.16
C GLY A 67 27.15 4.57 -53.81
N GLU A 68 28.21 4.00 -53.25
CA GLU A 68 28.29 2.60 -52.82
C GLU A 68 27.32 2.32 -51.67
N PHE A 69 27.23 3.25 -50.71
CA PHE A 69 26.29 3.15 -49.60
C PHE A 69 24.83 3.19 -50.09
N LEU A 70 24.51 4.06 -51.05
CA LEU A 70 23.17 4.12 -51.64
C LEU A 70 22.81 2.83 -52.39
N ALA A 71 23.76 2.25 -53.13
CA ALA A 71 23.57 0.96 -53.77
C ALA A 71 23.33 -0.16 -52.74
N HIS A 72 24.13 -0.18 -51.66
CA HIS A 72 23.98 -1.13 -50.55
C HIS A 72 22.60 -1.02 -49.88
N LEU A 73 22.09 0.19 -49.64
CA LEU A 73 20.75 0.38 -49.07
C LEU A 73 19.65 -0.16 -49.99
N ARG A 74 19.77 0.05 -51.31
CA ARG A 74 18.82 -0.49 -52.29
C ARG A 74 18.82 -2.01 -52.29
N GLU A 75 20.00 -2.62 -52.22
CA GLU A 75 20.14 -4.08 -52.16
C GLU A 75 19.45 -4.66 -50.91
N ILE A 76 19.69 -4.09 -49.72
CA ILE A 76 19.05 -4.51 -48.47
C ILE A 76 17.52 -4.35 -48.53
N THR A 77 17.03 -3.33 -49.23
CA THR A 77 15.59 -3.05 -49.35
C THR A 77 14.89 -4.03 -50.31
N ILE A 78 15.61 -4.57 -51.29
CA ILE A 78 15.05 -5.38 -52.38
C ILE A 78 15.08 -6.89 -52.07
N GLN A 79 16.01 -7.38 -51.26
CA GLN A 79 16.09 -8.83 -51.01
C GLN A 79 15.04 -9.30 -49.98
N PRO A 80 13.97 -10.01 -50.39
CA PRO A 80 13.18 -10.77 -49.44
C PRO A 80 14.11 -11.84 -48.84
N ILE A 81 14.23 -11.87 -47.52
CA ILE A 81 14.98 -12.90 -46.82
C ILE A 81 14.37 -14.26 -47.25
N PRO A 82 15.15 -15.14 -47.92
CA PRO A 82 14.65 -16.43 -48.35
C PRO A 82 14.15 -17.19 -47.12
N ASN A 83 12.92 -17.70 -47.21
CA ASN A 83 12.29 -18.44 -46.12
C ASN A 83 12.29 -19.93 -46.46
N PRO A 84 13.31 -20.69 -46.01
CA PRO A 84 13.37 -22.13 -46.23
C PRO A 84 12.24 -22.82 -45.46
N GLY A 85 11.10 -23.03 -46.10
CA GLY A 85 9.96 -23.77 -45.53
C GLY A 85 8.59 -23.10 -45.61
N ASN A 86 8.45 -21.92 -46.22
CA ASN A 86 7.16 -21.21 -46.35
C ASN A 86 6.46 -20.87 -45.00
N LEU A 87 7.18 -20.94 -43.88
CA LEU A 87 6.65 -20.59 -42.55
C LEU A 87 6.58 -19.06 -42.39
N PRO A 88 5.50 -18.46 -41.87
CA PRO A 88 5.44 -17.01 -41.70
C PRO A 88 6.65 -16.49 -40.89
N PRO A 89 7.37 -15.45 -41.37
CA PRO A 89 8.59 -15.01 -40.73
C PRO A 89 8.33 -14.41 -39.35
N VAL A 90 9.33 -14.46 -38.47
CA VAL A 90 9.31 -13.73 -37.21
C VAL A 90 9.26 -12.24 -37.49
N LYS A 91 8.24 -11.56 -36.98
CA LYS A 91 8.07 -10.11 -37.18
C LYS A 91 8.85 -9.35 -36.11
N MET A 92 9.88 -8.62 -36.54
CA MET A 92 10.58 -7.65 -35.71
C MET A 92 9.97 -6.26 -35.92
N LEU A 93 9.42 -5.69 -34.85
CA LEU A 93 8.73 -4.41 -34.88
C LEU A 93 9.17 -3.56 -33.67
N THR A 94 9.07 -2.25 -33.80
CA THR A 94 9.11 -1.36 -32.64
C THR A 94 7.81 -1.47 -31.85
N ILE A 95 7.82 -1.14 -30.56
CA ILE A 95 6.61 -1.20 -29.72
C ILE A 95 5.49 -0.33 -30.32
N TYR A 96 5.82 0.87 -30.82
CA TYR A 96 4.84 1.75 -31.48
C TYR A 96 4.17 1.09 -32.69
N LYS A 97 4.94 0.39 -33.54
CA LYS A 97 4.40 -0.33 -34.71
C LYS A 97 3.61 -1.58 -34.34
N SER A 98 3.72 -2.05 -33.10
CA SER A 98 2.96 -3.20 -32.61
C SER A 98 1.54 -2.84 -32.16
N LYS A 99 1.22 -1.55 -32.00
CA LYS A 99 -0.08 -1.09 -31.48
C LYS A 99 -1.23 -1.60 -32.35
N GLY A 100 -2.22 -2.24 -31.72
CA GLY A 100 -3.39 -2.82 -32.41
C GLY A 100 -3.15 -4.20 -33.02
N LEU A 101 -1.93 -4.73 -32.95
CA LEU A 101 -1.59 -6.07 -33.39
C LEU A 101 -1.44 -7.00 -32.18
N GLU A 102 -1.55 -8.31 -32.39
CA GLU A 102 -1.40 -9.31 -31.34
C GLU A 102 -0.80 -10.60 -31.91
N TRP A 103 -0.03 -11.32 -31.10
CA TRP A 103 0.63 -12.57 -31.47
C TRP A 103 0.52 -13.61 -30.37
N GLN A 104 0.61 -14.90 -30.73
CA GLN A 104 0.63 -15.99 -29.75
C GLN A 104 1.81 -15.87 -28.78
N THR A 105 2.96 -15.44 -29.29
CA THR A 105 4.18 -15.29 -28.51
C THR A 105 4.86 -13.97 -28.84
N VAL A 106 5.27 -13.23 -27.81
CA VAL A 106 5.97 -11.95 -27.95
C VAL A 106 7.26 -11.98 -27.13
N PHE A 107 8.34 -11.48 -27.74
CA PHE A 107 9.64 -11.32 -27.11
C PHE A 107 9.95 -9.83 -26.99
N VAL A 108 10.26 -9.35 -25.80
CA VAL A 108 10.65 -7.96 -25.52
C VAL A 108 12.10 -7.96 -25.03
N PRO A 109 13.09 -7.77 -25.92
CA PRO A 109 14.51 -7.96 -25.58
C PRO A 109 15.11 -6.84 -24.72
N GLY A 110 14.47 -5.67 -24.67
CA GLY A 110 15.02 -4.43 -24.09
C GLY A 110 14.46 -4.04 -22.72
N SER A 111 14.08 -4.99 -21.87
CA SER A 111 13.48 -4.74 -20.54
C SER A 111 14.53 -4.35 -19.49
N SER A 112 15.49 -3.50 -19.85
CA SER A 112 16.60 -3.05 -19.00
C SER A 112 16.49 -1.56 -18.67
N GLU A 113 17.15 -1.14 -17.59
CA GLU A 113 17.34 0.27 -17.27
C GLU A 113 17.97 1.04 -18.45
N GLY A 114 17.42 2.23 -18.75
CA GLY A 114 17.83 3.05 -19.88
C GLY A 114 17.36 2.56 -21.25
N THR A 115 16.61 1.45 -21.34
CA THR A 115 15.95 0.98 -22.57
C THR A 115 14.43 0.94 -22.43
N ALA A 116 13.93 0.51 -21.27
CA ALA A 116 12.53 0.64 -20.87
C ALA A 116 12.50 0.97 -19.37
N PRO A 117 12.31 2.23 -18.95
CA PRO A 117 12.08 3.41 -19.80
C PRO A 117 13.30 3.79 -20.63
N PHE A 118 13.06 4.30 -21.83
CA PHE A 118 14.07 5.08 -22.54
C PHE A 118 14.27 6.41 -21.83
N VAL A 119 15.50 6.71 -21.41
CA VAL A 119 15.84 7.97 -20.72
C VAL A 119 16.48 8.92 -21.72
N VAL A 120 15.85 10.07 -21.93
CA VAL A 120 16.46 11.18 -22.67
C VAL A 120 17.39 11.90 -21.71
N SER A 121 18.70 11.81 -21.95
CA SER A 121 19.67 12.65 -21.28
C SER A 121 19.60 14.05 -21.90
N GLU A 122 18.95 15.04 -21.25
CA GLU A 122 19.53 16.41 -21.13
C GLU A 122 18.70 17.46 -20.36
N ASP A 123 17.37 17.40 -20.26
CA ASP A 123 16.64 18.48 -19.56
C ASP A 123 16.36 18.16 -18.08
N LYS A 124 17.32 18.51 -17.22
CA LYS A 124 17.27 18.34 -15.75
C LYS A 124 16.44 19.40 -15.01
N SER A 125 15.72 20.29 -15.71
CA SER A 125 15.08 21.46 -15.10
C SER A 125 13.58 21.30 -14.81
N ASP A 126 12.90 20.32 -15.41
CA ASP A 126 11.45 20.10 -15.23
C ASP A 126 11.13 18.68 -14.74
N GLU A 127 10.98 18.55 -13.41
CA GLU A 127 10.59 17.28 -12.77
C GLU A 127 9.20 16.81 -13.20
N VAL A 128 8.28 17.72 -13.54
CA VAL A 128 6.93 17.36 -14.00
C VAL A 128 7.00 16.69 -15.37
N ALA A 129 7.79 17.26 -16.29
CA ALA A 129 8.03 16.68 -17.60
C ALA A 129 8.68 15.29 -17.51
N LYS A 130 9.64 15.12 -16.60
CA LYS A 130 10.31 13.83 -16.36
C LYS A 130 9.34 12.75 -15.87
N ILE A 131 8.47 13.08 -14.92
CA ILE A 131 7.43 12.15 -14.44
C ILE A 131 6.48 11.77 -15.58
N ALA A 132 6.02 12.76 -16.35
CA ALA A 132 5.12 12.52 -17.49
C ALA A 132 5.74 11.60 -18.55
N HIS A 133 7.04 11.76 -18.82
CA HIS A 133 7.80 10.92 -19.75
C HIS A 133 7.92 9.47 -19.27
N VAL A 134 8.31 9.26 -18.01
CA VAL A 134 8.39 7.90 -17.42
C VAL A 134 7.03 7.21 -17.49
N GLU A 135 5.94 7.93 -17.22
CA GLU A 135 4.58 7.40 -17.35
C GLU A 135 4.16 7.10 -18.81
N ALA A 136 4.65 7.87 -19.78
CA ALA A 136 4.46 7.57 -21.20
C ALA A 136 5.19 6.29 -21.61
N GLU A 137 6.44 6.13 -21.19
CA GLU A 137 7.23 4.92 -21.40
C GLU A 137 6.62 3.69 -20.70
N ARG A 138 6.05 3.86 -19.49
CA ARG A 138 5.33 2.80 -18.77
C ARG A 138 4.13 2.31 -19.57
N ARG A 139 3.35 3.23 -20.15
CA ARG A 139 2.23 2.89 -21.05
C ARG A 139 2.71 2.16 -22.30
N LEU A 140 3.85 2.58 -22.87
CA LEU A 140 4.46 1.90 -24.02
C LEU A 140 4.87 0.46 -23.67
N PHE A 141 5.54 0.27 -22.52
CA PHE A 141 5.92 -1.05 -22.03
C PHE A 141 4.70 -1.95 -21.80
N TYR A 142 3.63 -1.41 -21.21
CA TYR A 142 2.35 -2.12 -21.08
C TYR A 142 1.75 -2.52 -22.43
N VAL A 143 1.82 -1.65 -23.45
CA VAL A 143 1.40 -2.00 -24.82
C VAL A 143 2.20 -3.19 -25.32
N ALA A 144 3.53 -3.20 -25.18
CA ALA A 144 4.38 -4.31 -25.60
C ALA A 144 3.97 -5.64 -24.92
N MET A 145 3.78 -5.62 -23.60
CA MET A 145 3.37 -6.80 -22.82
C MET A 145 2.01 -7.35 -23.29
N THR A 146 1.04 -6.47 -23.51
CA THR A 146 -0.33 -6.86 -23.91
C THR A 146 -0.46 -7.27 -25.37
N ARG A 147 0.61 -7.25 -26.16
CA ARG A 147 0.58 -7.83 -27.52
C ARG A 147 0.59 -9.37 -27.49
N ALA A 148 1.01 -9.97 -26.38
CA ALA A 148 1.06 -11.42 -26.21
C ALA A 148 -0.32 -12.01 -25.87
N LYS A 149 -0.72 -13.05 -26.60
CA LYS A 149 -1.94 -13.83 -26.30
C LYS A 149 -1.70 -14.97 -25.33
N ALA A 150 -0.56 -15.64 -25.45
CA ALA A 150 -0.24 -16.83 -24.64
C ALA A 150 1.10 -16.68 -23.91
N ASN A 151 2.18 -16.41 -24.65
CA ASN A 151 3.53 -16.39 -24.08
C ASN A 151 4.16 -15.00 -24.22
N LEU A 152 4.66 -14.47 -23.10
CA LEU A 152 5.42 -13.22 -23.05
C LEU A 152 6.79 -13.51 -22.48
N PHE A 153 7.83 -13.16 -23.22
CA PHE A 153 9.21 -13.26 -22.77
C PHE A 153 9.82 -11.86 -22.68
N LEU A 154 10.24 -11.47 -21.47
CA LEU A 154 10.92 -10.20 -21.20
C LEU A 154 12.39 -10.51 -20.94
N TYR A 155 13.29 -9.90 -21.72
CA TYR A 155 14.73 -10.04 -21.52
C TYR A 155 15.32 -8.70 -21.12
N TYR A 156 16.40 -8.76 -20.35
CA TYR A 156 17.24 -7.62 -20.02
C TYR A 156 18.71 -8.02 -20.20
N SER A 157 19.56 -7.04 -20.47
CA SER A 157 21.00 -7.29 -20.62
C SER A 157 21.62 -7.67 -19.27
N ALA A 158 22.49 -8.67 -19.25
CA ALA A 158 23.26 -9.02 -18.05
C ALA A 158 24.21 -7.89 -17.60
N GLU A 159 24.57 -6.98 -18.50
CA GLU A 159 25.43 -5.83 -18.24
C GLU A 159 24.66 -4.61 -17.67
N LYS A 160 23.33 -4.68 -17.64
CA LYS A 160 22.45 -3.58 -17.19
C LYS A 160 21.56 -4.04 -16.05
N ASN A 161 21.13 -3.10 -15.24
CA ASN A 161 20.09 -3.36 -14.26
C ASN A 161 18.76 -3.71 -14.96
N ILE A 162 17.93 -4.46 -14.24
CA ILE A 162 16.55 -4.74 -14.66
C ILE A 162 15.78 -3.41 -14.84
N SER A 163 14.83 -3.38 -15.76
CA SER A 163 13.91 -2.24 -15.92
C SER A 163 13.31 -1.83 -14.56
N PRO A 164 13.31 -0.52 -14.23
CA PRO A 164 12.58 0.01 -13.08
C PRO A 164 11.11 -0.43 -13.04
N PHE A 165 10.46 -0.58 -14.20
CA PHE A 165 9.07 -1.04 -14.26
C PHE A 165 8.89 -2.47 -13.74
N LEU A 166 9.88 -3.34 -14.01
CA LEU A 166 9.87 -4.72 -13.53
C LEU A 166 10.30 -4.82 -12.07
N ASP A 167 11.21 -3.96 -11.63
CA ASP A 167 11.64 -3.88 -10.23
C ASP A 167 10.53 -3.35 -9.31
N GLU A 168 9.83 -2.29 -9.72
CA GLU A 168 8.65 -1.76 -9.03
C GLU A 168 7.54 -2.81 -8.89
N ALA A 169 7.37 -3.64 -9.93
CA ALA A 169 6.46 -4.79 -9.91
C ALA A 169 7.00 -5.98 -9.08
N LYS A 170 8.21 -5.88 -8.54
CA LYS A 170 8.92 -6.91 -7.76
C LYS A 170 9.00 -8.24 -8.49
N THR A 171 9.15 -8.17 -9.82
CA THR A 171 9.00 -9.31 -10.74
C THR A 171 9.82 -10.53 -10.34
N PRO A 172 11.13 -10.42 -9.99
CA PRO A 172 11.92 -11.61 -9.63
C PRO A 172 11.35 -12.37 -8.42
N SER A 173 10.96 -11.62 -7.38
CA SER A 173 10.38 -12.20 -6.17
C SER A 173 9.00 -12.81 -6.44
N LEU A 174 8.19 -12.14 -7.26
CA LEU A 174 6.86 -12.59 -7.63
C LEU A 174 6.90 -13.89 -8.44
N LEU A 175 7.81 -13.98 -9.43
CA LEU A 175 7.98 -15.18 -10.24
C LEU A 175 8.43 -16.37 -9.37
N THR A 176 9.37 -16.15 -8.45
CA THR A 176 9.82 -17.19 -7.52
C THR A 176 8.67 -17.70 -6.64
N GLN A 177 7.80 -16.79 -6.16
CA GLN A 177 6.62 -17.15 -5.38
C GLN A 177 5.59 -17.92 -6.21
N ILE A 178 5.34 -17.48 -7.44
CA ILE A 178 4.42 -18.16 -8.38
C ILE A 178 4.92 -19.55 -8.70
N ASP A 179 6.21 -19.74 -8.98
CA ASP A 179 6.78 -21.07 -9.29
C ASP A 179 6.66 -22.03 -8.10
N LYS A 180 6.91 -21.54 -6.89
CA LYS A 180 6.73 -22.32 -5.65
C LYS A 180 5.26 -22.72 -5.49
N LEU A 181 4.35 -21.76 -5.60
CA LEU A 181 2.91 -22.01 -5.48
C LEU A 181 2.39 -22.92 -6.58
N ALA A 182 2.86 -22.80 -7.81
CA ALA A 182 2.46 -23.68 -8.92
C ALA A 182 2.81 -25.15 -8.62
N LYS A 183 3.99 -25.41 -8.04
CA LYS A 183 4.38 -26.75 -7.59
C LYS A 183 3.49 -27.27 -6.47
N GLU A 184 3.22 -26.43 -5.46
CA GLU A 184 2.31 -26.78 -4.37
C GLU A 184 0.90 -27.07 -4.90
N VAL A 185 0.31 -26.18 -5.71
CA VAL A 185 -1.00 -26.38 -6.35
C VAL A 185 -1.08 -27.69 -7.13
N ALA A 186 -0.07 -27.99 -7.95
CA ALA A 186 -0.03 -29.22 -8.74
C ALA A 186 0.02 -30.48 -7.87
N ALA A 187 0.64 -30.39 -6.69
CA ALA A 187 0.70 -31.49 -5.73
C ALA A 187 -0.59 -31.69 -4.91
N ALA A 188 -1.53 -30.73 -4.95
CA ALA A 188 -2.75 -30.72 -4.13
C ALA A 188 -2.47 -31.08 -2.64
N PRO A 189 -1.71 -30.24 -1.91
CA PRO A 189 -1.19 -30.55 -0.59
C PRO A 189 -2.30 -30.85 0.41
N ASP A 190 -2.13 -31.95 1.12
CA ASP A 190 -2.94 -32.30 2.28
C ASP A 190 -2.25 -31.76 3.55
N PHE A 191 -2.71 -30.60 4.01
CA PHE A 191 -2.18 -29.94 5.20
C PHE A 191 -2.75 -30.57 6.47
N ARG A 192 -1.89 -30.89 7.44
CA ARG A 192 -2.31 -31.52 8.70
C ARG A 192 -3.07 -30.58 9.64
N ARG A 193 -2.86 -29.26 9.49
CA ARG A 193 -3.43 -28.23 10.35
C ARG A 193 -4.20 -27.21 9.52
N GLU A 194 -5.38 -26.80 10.01
CA GLU A 194 -6.17 -25.74 9.37
C GLU A 194 -5.40 -24.41 9.27
N SER A 195 -4.50 -24.13 10.22
CA SER A 195 -3.65 -22.94 10.15
C SER A 195 -2.74 -22.92 8.91
N GLU A 196 -2.26 -24.09 8.46
CA GLU A 196 -1.41 -24.21 7.27
C GLU A 196 -2.24 -24.04 5.99
N GLN A 197 -3.47 -24.57 5.99
CA GLN A 197 -4.44 -24.32 4.90
C GLN A 197 -4.73 -22.83 4.76
N ILE A 198 -5.02 -22.15 5.88
CA ILE A 198 -5.29 -20.71 5.90
C ILE A 198 -4.08 -19.93 5.37
N GLU A 199 -2.87 -20.21 5.85
CA GLU A 199 -1.65 -19.55 5.39
C GLU A 199 -1.44 -19.74 3.89
N PHE A 200 -1.66 -20.95 3.38
CA PHE A 200 -1.59 -21.24 1.95
C PHE A 200 -2.60 -20.41 1.14
N ILE A 201 -3.87 -20.37 1.57
CA ILE A 201 -4.94 -19.62 0.91
C ILE A 201 -4.66 -18.11 0.96
N GLU A 202 -4.16 -17.60 2.09
CA GLU A 202 -3.76 -16.20 2.22
C GLU A 202 -2.63 -15.83 1.24
N ARG A 203 -1.60 -16.68 1.09
CA ARG A 203 -0.52 -16.46 0.11
C ARG A 203 -1.06 -16.43 -1.33
N LEU A 204 -2.01 -17.30 -1.68
CA LEU A 204 -2.68 -17.23 -2.99
C LEU A 204 -3.43 -15.90 -3.17
N GLY A 205 -4.14 -15.43 -2.15
CA GLY A 205 -4.83 -14.14 -2.21
C GLY A 205 -3.90 -12.93 -2.27
N GLN A 206 -2.71 -13.02 -1.70
CA GLN A 206 -1.70 -11.95 -1.78
C GLN A 206 -1.24 -11.68 -3.21
N LEU A 207 -1.24 -12.70 -4.09
CA LEU A 207 -0.84 -12.56 -5.49
C LEU A 207 -1.80 -11.69 -6.32
N ARG A 208 -3.05 -11.51 -5.87
CA ARG A 208 -4.09 -10.77 -6.62
C ARG A 208 -4.32 -11.27 -8.05
N LEU A 209 -4.18 -12.57 -8.24
CA LEU A 209 -4.37 -13.26 -9.53
C LEU A 209 -5.76 -13.92 -9.63
N ASP A 210 -6.70 -13.53 -8.78
CA ASP A 210 -8.06 -14.10 -8.74
C ASP A 210 -8.73 -14.09 -10.13
N ARG A 211 -8.64 -12.97 -10.86
CA ARG A 211 -9.15 -12.87 -12.23
C ARG A 211 -8.45 -13.79 -13.22
N PHE A 212 -7.13 -13.94 -13.10
CA PHE A 212 -6.36 -14.81 -13.99
C PHE A 212 -6.80 -16.26 -13.81
N PHE A 213 -6.80 -16.75 -12.57
CA PHE A 213 -7.18 -18.13 -12.29
C PHE A 213 -8.66 -18.39 -12.55
N THR A 214 -9.55 -17.46 -12.23
CA THR A 214 -11.00 -17.66 -12.44
C THR A 214 -11.37 -17.73 -13.92
N ARG A 215 -10.65 -17.02 -14.80
CA ARG A 215 -11.06 -16.83 -16.20
C ARG A 215 -10.14 -17.49 -17.23
N TRP A 216 -8.89 -17.76 -16.90
CA TRP A 216 -7.87 -18.11 -17.89
C TRP A 216 -7.08 -19.39 -17.55
N SER A 217 -7.26 -19.98 -16.36
CA SER A 217 -6.44 -21.12 -15.94
C SER A 217 -7.23 -22.19 -15.20
N ASN A 218 -7.08 -23.44 -15.65
CA ASN A 218 -7.61 -24.62 -14.97
C ASN A 218 -6.65 -25.17 -13.90
N ALA A 219 -5.53 -24.49 -13.64
CA ALA A 219 -4.47 -24.99 -12.76
C ALA A 219 -4.94 -25.28 -11.32
N LEU A 220 -6.02 -24.62 -10.85
CA LEU A 220 -6.55 -24.79 -9.49
C LEU A 220 -7.63 -25.88 -9.38
N HIS A 221 -7.98 -26.57 -10.46
CA HIS A 221 -8.97 -27.66 -10.40
C HIS A 221 -8.63 -28.76 -9.39
N PRO A 222 -7.37 -29.24 -9.26
CA PRO A 222 -6.99 -30.23 -8.26
C PRO A 222 -7.34 -29.77 -6.84
N LEU A 223 -6.98 -28.52 -6.49
CA LEU A 223 -7.29 -27.94 -5.19
C LEU A 223 -8.78 -27.76 -4.96
N ARG A 224 -9.52 -27.27 -5.96
CA ARG A 224 -10.98 -27.08 -5.87
C ARG A 224 -11.70 -28.39 -5.57
N ASN A 225 -11.28 -29.46 -6.22
CA ASN A 225 -11.85 -30.80 -6.02
C ASN A 225 -11.46 -31.35 -4.64
N HIS A 226 -10.20 -31.19 -4.25
CA HIS A 226 -9.68 -31.70 -2.98
C HIS A 226 -10.32 -31.01 -1.75
N TRP A 227 -10.50 -29.69 -1.78
CA TRP A 227 -11.04 -28.91 -0.65
C TRP A 227 -12.52 -28.53 -0.79
N HIS A 228 -13.30 -29.28 -1.57
CA HIS A 228 -14.71 -28.95 -1.79
C HIS A 228 -15.53 -28.97 -0.49
N SER A 229 -15.27 -29.94 0.40
CA SER A 229 -15.92 -30.04 1.71
C SER A 229 -15.43 -28.98 2.69
N ASP A 230 -14.12 -28.69 2.70
CA ASP A 230 -13.53 -27.67 3.58
C ASP A 230 -14.05 -26.27 3.27
N PHE A 231 -14.37 -26.00 2.00
CA PHE A 231 -14.96 -24.72 1.60
C PHE A 231 -16.25 -24.39 2.36
N GLN A 232 -17.15 -25.37 2.54
CA GLN A 232 -18.38 -25.15 3.31
C GLN A 232 -18.08 -24.85 4.78
N ARG A 233 -17.07 -25.52 5.36
CA ARG A 233 -16.61 -25.26 6.73
C ARG A 233 -16.08 -23.83 6.87
N TRP A 234 -15.22 -23.39 5.95
CA TRP A 234 -14.69 -22.02 5.97
C TRP A 234 -15.78 -20.96 5.76
N GLN A 235 -16.78 -21.22 4.93
CA GLN A 235 -17.92 -20.30 4.78
C GLN A 235 -18.67 -20.11 6.10
N THR A 236 -18.86 -21.16 6.89
CA THR A 236 -19.45 -21.07 8.23
C THR A 236 -18.56 -20.27 9.17
N HIS A 237 -17.25 -20.57 9.21
CA HIS A 237 -16.30 -19.82 10.05
C HIS A 237 -16.22 -18.33 9.70
N ILE A 238 -16.34 -17.97 8.41
CA ILE A 238 -16.41 -16.57 7.98
C ILE A 238 -17.67 -15.90 8.54
N ARG A 239 -18.84 -16.55 8.45
CA ARG A 239 -20.09 -16.00 8.99
C ARG A 239 -20.03 -15.83 10.50
N ASP A 240 -19.49 -16.82 11.21
CA ASP A 240 -19.32 -16.77 12.67
C ASP A 240 -18.38 -15.63 13.07
N ALA A 241 -17.28 -15.45 12.34
CA ALA A 241 -16.34 -14.36 12.56
C ALA A 241 -16.96 -12.98 12.26
N GLU A 242 -17.74 -12.85 11.19
CA GLU A 242 -18.47 -11.62 10.86
C GLU A 242 -19.51 -11.28 11.93
N ALA A 243 -20.28 -12.26 12.39
CA ALA A 243 -21.26 -12.08 13.46
C ALA A 243 -20.59 -11.67 14.78
N ALA A 244 -19.48 -12.30 15.15
CA ALA A 244 -18.71 -11.95 16.33
C ALA A 244 -18.12 -10.52 16.25
N GLU A 245 -17.60 -10.12 15.09
CA GLU A 245 -17.07 -8.77 14.86
C GLU A 245 -18.19 -7.72 14.87
N ALA A 246 -19.37 -8.02 14.32
CA ALA A 246 -20.54 -7.15 14.36
C ALA A 246 -21.04 -6.95 15.80
N ALA A 247 -21.21 -8.03 16.56
CA ALA A 247 -21.60 -7.98 17.97
C ALA A 247 -20.58 -7.19 18.82
N TYR A 248 -19.28 -7.37 18.54
CA TYR A 248 -18.22 -6.59 19.19
C TYR A 248 -18.33 -5.09 18.90
N ARG A 249 -18.57 -4.70 17.65
CA ARG A 249 -18.72 -3.29 17.25
C ARG A 249 -19.95 -2.64 17.88
N GLU A 250 -21.06 -3.35 17.91
CA GLU A 250 -22.29 -2.89 18.57
C GLU A 250 -22.05 -2.68 20.06
N ALA A 251 -21.49 -3.68 20.74
CA ALA A 251 -21.13 -3.58 22.16
C ALA A 251 -20.13 -2.44 22.43
N LEU A 252 -19.16 -2.22 21.54
CA LEU A 252 -18.20 -1.12 21.67
C LEU A 252 -18.85 0.26 21.50
N THR A 253 -19.77 0.39 20.53
CA THR A 253 -20.51 1.63 20.28
C THR A 253 -21.41 1.95 21.46
N GLN A 254 -22.12 0.94 21.98
CA GLN A 254 -22.95 1.07 23.16
C GLN A 254 -22.11 1.47 24.38
N TYR A 255 -20.97 0.80 24.58
CA TYR A 255 -20.01 1.14 25.63
C TYR A 255 -19.53 2.60 25.52
N GLN A 256 -19.15 3.06 24.33
CA GLN A 256 -18.72 4.44 24.12
C GLN A 256 -19.83 5.45 24.41
N SER A 257 -21.06 5.20 23.93
CA SER A 257 -22.21 6.07 24.19
C SER A 257 -22.54 6.16 25.68
N ASP A 258 -22.54 5.03 26.38
CA ASP A 258 -22.78 4.98 27.81
C ASP A 258 -21.65 5.68 28.58
N HIS A 259 -20.40 5.49 28.16
CA HIS A 259 -19.25 6.18 28.72
C HIS A 259 -19.37 7.71 28.61
N GLU A 260 -19.73 8.22 27.43
CA GLU A 260 -19.93 9.65 27.19
C GLU A 260 -21.11 10.25 27.99
N LYS A 261 -22.19 9.48 28.21
CA LYS A 261 -23.32 9.93 29.03
C LYS A 261 -22.92 10.10 30.48
N VAL A 262 -22.18 9.13 31.02
CA VAL A 262 -21.65 9.21 32.39
C VAL A 262 -20.69 10.37 32.52
N GLU A 263 -19.72 10.50 31.62
CA GLU A 263 -18.77 11.62 31.61
C GLU A 263 -19.47 12.99 31.60
N ARG A 264 -20.55 13.15 30.82
CA ARG A 264 -21.35 14.38 30.82
C ARG A 264 -22.05 14.63 32.16
N GLN A 265 -22.63 13.60 32.78
CA GLN A 265 -23.26 13.71 34.08
C GLN A 265 -22.26 14.08 35.17
N VAL A 266 -21.08 13.43 35.15
CA VAL A 266 -19.96 13.75 36.04
C VAL A 266 -19.52 15.19 35.88
N ARG A 267 -19.27 15.67 34.65
CA ARG A 267 -18.88 17.07 34.40
C ARG A 267 -19.92 18.09 34.85
N LYS A 268 -21.22 17.81 34.62
CA LYS A 268 -22.30 18.70 35.07
C LYS A 268 -22.33 18.78 36.59
N PHE A 269 -22.12 17.66 37.27
CA PHE A 269 -22.07 17.62 38.72
C PHE A 269 -20.82 18.30 39.29
N GLU A 270 -19.64 18.06 38.70
CA GLU A 270 -18.42 18.78 39.07
C GLU A 270 -18.61 20.29 38.93
N LYS A 271 -19.29 20.74 37.87
CA LYS A 271 -19.64 22.15 37.68
C LYS A 271 -20.55 22.68 38.81
N ASN A 272 -21.64 21.98 39.13
CA ASN A 272 -22.58 22.39 40.17
C ASN A 272 -21.92 22.50 41.56
N ILE A 273 -21.01 21.58 41.89
CA ILE A 273 -20.27 21.63 43.16
C ILE A 273 -19.36 22.88 43.20
N ARG A 274 -18.59 23.11 42.12
CA ARG A 274 -17.71 24.28 42.04
C ARG A 274 -18.49 25.60 42.13
N GLU A 275 -19.66 25.69 41.49
CA GLU A 275 -20.56 26.86 41.57
C GLU A 275 -21.12 27.08 42.98
N SER A 276 -21.20 26.03 43.80
CA SER A 276 -21.61 26.11 45.22
C SER A 276 -20.47 26.55 46.15
N GLY A 277 -19.31 26.94 45.61
CA GLY A 277 -18.13 27.33 46.39
C GLY A 277 -17.38 26.16 47.04
N ILE A 278 -17.72 24.92 46.68
CA ILE A 278 -17.11 23.71 47.23
C ILE A 278 -15.96 23.27 46.33
N LEU A 279 -14.80 23.01 46.92
CA LEU A 279 -13.63 22.51 46.20
C LEU A 279 -13.78 21.01 45.89
N ILE A 280 -13.33 20.61 44.69
CA ILE A 280 -13.29 19.20 44.25
C ILE A 280 -11.84 18.76 44.13
N HIS A 281 -11.51 17.67 44.79
CA HIS A 281 -10.20 17.05 44.71
C HIS A 281 -10.32 15.60 44.20
N LYS A 282 -9.41 15.20 43.31
CA LYS A 282 -9.44 13.87 42.66
C LYS A 282 -8.37 12.98 43.28
N PHE A 283 -8.69 11.69 43.46
CA PHE A 283 -7.66 10.71 43.87
C PHE A 283 -6.58 10.58 42.79
N LYS A 284 -5.32 10.56 43.23
CA LYS A 284 -4.17 10.27 42.35
C LYS A 284 -4.10 8.77 42.04
N SER A 285 -4.41 7.94 43.04
CA SER A 285 -4.53 6.49 42.90
C SER A 285 -5.58 5.95 43.88
N ALA A 286 -6.41 5.02 43.41
CA ALA A 286 -7.38 4.28 44.21
C ALA A 286 -7.03 2.80 44.17
N TYR A 287 -6.90 2.17 45.34
CA TYR A 287 -6.45 0.78 45.47
C TYR A 287 -7.63 -0.19 45.59
N TYR A 288 -8.77 0.26 46.14
CA TYR A 288 -9.98 -0.55 46.28
C TYR A 288 -11.25 0.28 46.00
N PRO A 289 -12.28 -0.30 45.36
CA PRO A 289 -13.56 0.37 45.19
C PRO A 289 -14.25 0.58 46.54
N VAL A 290 -14.64 1.83 46.84
CA VAL A 290 -15.36 2.19 48.06
C VAL A 290 -16.80 1.70 47.98
N LYS A 291 -17.30 0.99 49.00
CA LYS A 291 -18.71 0.60 49.06
C LYS A 291 -19.58 1.76 49.56
N ILE A 292 -20.81 1.84 49.07
CA ILE A 292 -21.80 2.82 49.51
C ILE A 292 -22.07 2.64 51.01
N GLY A 293 -22.06 3.74 51.78
CA GLY A 293 -22.30 3.74 53.22
C GLY A 293 -21.09 3.36 54.09
N GLN A 294 -19.93 3.10 53.47
CA GLN A 294 -18.69 2.79 54.18
C GLN A 294 -17.98 4.09 54.63
N THR A 295 -17.62 4.21 55.90
CA THR A 295 -16.86 5.37 56.42
C THR A 295 -15.38 5.28 56.03
N ILE A 296 -14.81 6.39 55.59
CA ILE A 296 -13.39 6.55 55.27
C ILE A 296 -12.85 7.69 56.11
N GLN A 297 -11.74 7.43 56.78
CA GLN A 297 -10.96 8.41 57.50
C GLN A 297 -9.77 8.84 56.65
N PHE A 298 -9.37 10.09 56.79
CA PHE A 298 -8.19 10.61 56.12
C PHE A 298 -7.08 10.78 57.15
N GLU A 299 -5.99 10.08 56.95
CA GLU A 299 -4.81 10.15 57.81
C GLU A 299 -3.71 10.91 57.08
N VAL A 300 -3.09 11.87 57.79
CA VAL A 300 -1.94 12.62 57.29
C VAL A 300 -0.68 11.83 57.65
N MET A 301 0.13 11.51 56.64
CA MET A 301 1.42 10.85 56.79
C MET A 301 2.52 11.85 57.12
N ASP A 302 3.63 11.36 57.68
CA ASP A 302 4.78 12.19 58.10
C ASP A 302 5.46 12.94 56.94
N ASP A 303 5.31 12.45 55.70
CA ASP A 303 5.81 13.07 54.47
C ASP A 303 4.85 14.11 53.86
N GLY A 304 3.72 14.38 54.53
CA GLY A 304 2.68 15.29 54.07
C GLY A 304 1.66 14.66 53.12
N GLY A 305 1.78 13.38 52.78
CA GLY A 305 0.76 12.66 52.00
C GLY A 305 -0.52 12.42 52.81
N VAL A 306 -1.68 12.38 52.15
CA VAL A 306 -2.94 11.95 52.80
C VAL A 306 -3.38 10.61 52.25
N ILE A 307 -3.65 9.68 53.15
CA ILE A 307 -4.23 8.39 52.80
C ILE A 307 -5.69 8.34 53.22
N ALA A 308 -6.51 7.78 52.35
CA ALA A 308 -7.88 7.41 52.64
C ALA A 308 -7.88 5.99 53.23
N VAL A 309 -8.35 5.82 54.45
CA VAL A 309 -8.38 4.54 55.18
C VAL A 309 -9.83 4.18 55.49
N SER A 310 -10.19 2.91 55.31
CA SER A 310 -11.51 2.40 55.71
C SER A 310 -11.39 1.11 56.50
N GLY A 311 -11.96 1.09 57.70
CA GLY A 311 -11.72 -0.01 58.63
C GLY A 311 -10.22 -0.11 58.95
N SER A 312 -9.58 -1.22 58.59
CA SER A 312 -8.13 -1.44 58.76
C SER A 312 -7.32 -1.37 57.46
N GLY A 313 -7.93 -0.97 56.33
CA GLY A 313 -7.32 -1.02 55.00
C GLY A 313 -7.22 0.33 54.31
N MET A 314 -6.07 0.59 53.67
CA MET A 314 -5.83 1.74 52.82
C MET A 314 -6.63 1.63 51.51
N VAL A 315 -7.31 2.71 51.13
CA VAL A 315 -8.24 2.76 50.00
C VAL A 315 -7.72 3.64 48.85
N GLY A 316 -6.90 4.65 49.15
CA GLY A 316 -6.33 5.55 48.13
C GLY A 316 -5.34 6.56 48.71
N MET A 317 -4.59 7.22 47.83
CA MET A 317 -3.76 8.39 48.14
C MET A 317 -4.35 9.66 47.54
N VAL A 318 -4.37 10.71 48.35
CA VAL A 318 -4.74 12.08 47.98
C VAL A 318 -3.47 12.92 47.95
N ASP A 319 -3.28 13.69 46.88
CA ASP A 319 -2.10 14.56 46.71
C ASP A 319 -2.34 15.93 47.34
N PHE A 320 -1.37 16.40 48.13
CA PHE A 320 -1.49 17.62 48.94
C PHE A 320 -1.07 18.90 48.21
N ASP A 321 -0.31 18.78 47.10
CA ASP A 321 0.20 19.93 46.34
C ASP A 321 -0.92 20.80 45.71
N GLU A 322 -2.14 20.27 45.59
CA GLU A 322 -3.34 21.01 45.16
C GLU A 322 -4.34 21.33 46.31
N MET A 323 -4.01 21.04 47.57
CA MET A 323 -4.92 21.12 48.73
C MET A 323 -4.39 22.00 49.88
N PRO A 324 -4.36 23.34 49.75
CA PRO A 324 -4.02 24.19 50.88
C PRO A 324 -5.26 24.31 51.78
N ARG A 325 -5.27 23.57 52.89
CA ARG A 325 -6.32 23.63 53.93
C ARG A 325 -7.73 23.35 53.40
N PHE A 326 -8.01 22.07 53.16
CA PHE A 326 -9.22 21.40 53.62
C PHE A 326 -10.32 22.39 54.11
N ASP A 327 -11.11 22.92 53.16
CA ASP A 327 -12.16 23.91 53.44
C ASP A 327 -13.32 23.24 54.20
N ARG A 328 -14.14 24.03 54.92
CA ARG A 328 -15.25 23.52 55.75
C ARG A 328 -16.31 22.71 54.99
N ALA A 329 -16.23 22.65 53.66
CA ALA A 329 -16.98 21.74 52.79
C ALA A 329 -16.12 21.39 51.55
N ALA A 330 -15.62 20.16 51.46
CA ALA A 330 -14.81 19.69 50.34
C ALA A 330 -15.32 18.34 49.80
N VAL A 331 -15.31 18.17 48.48
CA VAL A 331 -15.73 16.92 47.83
C VAL A 331 -14.51 16.21 47.26
N ILE A 332 -14.36 14.94 47.58
CA ILE A 332 -13.31 14.07 47.04
C ILE A 332 -13.96 13.11 46.04
N TRP A 333 -13.45 13.09 44.81
CA TRP A 333 -14.02 12.30 43.72
C TRP A 333 -13.16 11.06 43.41
N GLU A 334 -13.77 9.87 43.46
CA GLU A 334 -13.23 8.60 42.95
C GLU A 334 -14.04 8.18 41.71
N ARG A 335 -13.39 7.55 40.71
CA ARG A 335 -14.00 7.28 39.39
C ARG A 335 -15.31 6.48 39.45
N SER A 336 -15.57 5.75 40.53
CA SER A 336 -16.79 4.97 40.76
C SER A 336 -17.67 5.50 41.91
N ALA A 337 -17.22 6.51 42.67
CA ALA A 337 -17.96 7.07 43.81
C ALA A 337 -17.62 8.54 44.10
N VAL A 338 -18.63 9.34 44.41
CA VAL A 338 -18.46 10.72 44.93
C VAL A 338 -18.40 10.66 46.45
N ILE A 339 -17.31 11.13 47.04
CA ILE A 339 -17.13 11.22 48.49
C ILE A 339 -17.33 12.67 48.89
N ILE A 340 -18.34 12.94 49.71
CA ILE A 340 -18.60 14.30 50.21
C ILE A 340 -18.20 14.30 51.67
N GLY A 341 -17.10 14.99 51.96
CA GLY A 341 -16.56 15.10 53.31
C GLY A 341 -16.79 16.49 53.87
N ARG A 342 -17.15 16.58 55.14
CA ARG A 342 -17.14 17.84 55.88
C ARG A 342 -16.12 17.72 57.00
N ILE A 343 -15.25 18.70 57.14
CA ILE A 343 -14.24 18.71 58.20
C ILE A 343 -14.90 19.24 59.46
N LEU A 344 -14.90 18.43 60.50
CA LEU A 344 -15.53 18.75 61.77
C LEU A 344 -14.56 19.40 62.77
N SER A 345 -13.24 19.16 62.65
CA SER A 345 -12.21 19.83 63.47
C SER A 345 -10.81 19.83 62.82
N ASP A 346 -9.93 20.72 63.30
CA ASP A 346 -8.54 20.90 62.80
C ASP A 346 -7.60 19.73 63.12
N THR A 347 -8.02 18.77 63.96
CA THR A 347 -7.20 17.63 64.42
C THR A 347 -7.76 16.26 64.06
N GLN A 348 -9.02 16.17 63.62
CA GLN A 348 -9.63 14.95 63.11
C GLN A 348 -10.50 15.27 61.88
N VAL A 349 -10.05 14.81 60.72
CA VAL A 349 -10.84 14.87 59.48
C VAL A 349 -11.83 13.70 59.48
N GLU A 350 -12.97 13.88 60.13
CA GLU A 350 -14.06 12.90 60.10
C GLU A 350 -14.99 13.19 58.90
N ALA A 351 -14.69 12.61 57.74
CA ALA A 351 -15.56 12.67 56.57
C ALA A 351 -16.66 11.60 56.67
N ARG A 352 -17.88 11.98 57.05
CA ARG A 352 -19.05 11.08 56.93
C ARG A 352 -19.52 11.00 55.49
N PHE A 353 -19.70 9.79 55.00
CA PHE A 353 -20.31 9.52 53.70
C PHE A 353 -21.78 9.91 53.77
N SER A 354 -22.10 11.14 53.36
CA SER A 354 -23.38 11.35 52.74
C SER A 354 -23.18 11.13 51.25
N THR A 355 -23.76 10.05 50.72
CA THR A 355 -24.20 10.12 49.34
C THR A 355 -25.08 11.37 49.26
N LEU A 356 -24.61 12.45 48.63
CA LEU A 356 -25.55 13.30 47.92
C LEU A 356 -26.23 12.31 47.00
N ALA A 357 -27.46 11.96 47.37
CA ALA A 357 -28.25 10.96 46.70
C ALA A 357 -28.48 11.45 45.27
N PHE A 358 -27.51 11.18 44.41
CA PHE A 358 -27.83 10.75 43.08
C PHE A 358 -28.49 9.40 43.31
N ASP A 359 -29.82 9.42 43.36
CA ASP A 359 -30.65 8.25 43.18
C ASP A 359 -30.27 7.63 41.84
N ASN A 360 -29.25 6.79 41.89
CA ASN A 360 -28.54 6.28 40.73
C ASN A 360 -27.93 4.93 41.07
N THR A 361 -28.65 4.15 41.88
CA THR A 361 -28.61 2.68 41.84
C THR A 361 -28.59 2.16 40.40
N HIS A 362 -29.23 2.89 39.48
CA HIS A 362 -29.21 2.66 38.04
C HIS A 362 -27.86 2.91 37.33
N LEU A 363 -27.00 3.79 37.85
CA LEU A 363 -25.64 4.06 37.33
C LEU A 363 -24.58 3.19 38.01
N GLN A 364 -24.68 2.92 39.31
CA GLN A 364 -23.73 2.04 40.02
C GLN A 364 -23.85 0.58 39.58
N SER A 365 -25.06 0.10 39.30
CA SER A 365 -25.28 -1.21 38.66
C SER A 365 -24.69 -1.27 37.25
N LYS A 366 -24.68 -0.15 36.51
CA LYS A 366 -24.01 -0.05 35.20
C LYS A 366 -22.49 -0.05 35.36
N VAL A 367 -21.93 0.80 36.22
CA VAL A 367 -20.48 0.99 36.40
C VAL A 367 -19.78 -0.24 37.00
N SER A 368 -20.41 -0.99 37.90
CA SER A 368 -19.82 -2.22 38.47
C SER A 368 -19.69 -3.39 37.46
N GLY A 369 -20.46 -3.35 36.36
CA GLY A 369 -20.37 -4.27 35.23
C GLY A 369 -19.58 -3.73 34.02
N TRP A 370 -18.99 -2.54 34.11
CA TRP A 370 -18.26 -1.88 33.02
C TRP A 370 -16.93 -2.58 32.71
N ARG A 371 -16.98 -3.64 31.91
CA ARG A 371 -15.82 -4.15 31.20
C ARG A 371 -15.92 -3.75 29.75
N LYS A 372 -14.88 -3.06 29.25
CA LYS A 372 -14.71 -2.83 27.82
C LYS A 372 -14.84 -4.17 27.11
N PRO A 373 -15.70 -4.30 26.07
CA PRO A 373 -15.85 -5.56 25.36
C PRO A 373 -14.49 -5.98 24.80
N SER A 374 -14.22 -7.28 24.84
CA SER A 374 -13.01 -7.86 24.26
C SER A 374 -13.25 -8.18 22.78
N PRO A 375 -12.26 -7.95 21.89
CA PRO A 375 -12.39 -8.32 20.49
C PRO A 375 -12.55 -9.85 20.33
N PRO A 376 -13.07 -10.31 19.17
CA PRO A 376 -13.11 -11.74 18.86
C PRO A 376 -11.71 -12.37 18.98
N LYS A 377 -11.67 -13.66 19.38
CA LYS A 377 -10.41 -14.43 19.50
C LYS A 377 -9.64 -14.40 18.19
N ASP A 378 -8.31 -14.38 18.26
CA ASP A 378 -7.42 -14.31 17.09
C ASP A 378 -7.69 -15.41 16.05
N ALA A 379 -8.08 -16.61 16.50
CA ALA A 379 -8.45 -17.71 15.61
C ALA A 379 -9.62 -17.37 14.68
N LEU A 380 -10.66 -16.68 15.18
CA LEU A 380 -11.80 -16.23 14.38
C LEU A 380 -11.42 -15.07 13.44
N ARG A 381 -10.53 -14.18 13.90
CA ARG A 381 -10.08 -13.03 13.10
C ARG A 381 -9.33 -13.41 11.84
N ARG A 382 -8.67 -14.57 11.80
CA ARG A 382 -7.98 -15.07 10.60
C ARG A 382 -8.93 -15.23 9.40
N PHE A 383 -10.17 -15.64 9.64
CA PHE A 383 -11.19 -15.75 8.58
C PHE A 383 -11.69 -14.40 8.05
N LEU A 384 -11.40 -13.30 8.75
CA LEU A 384 -11.66 -11.93 8.30
C LEU A 384 -10.51 -11.35 7.49
N ASN A 385 -9.39 -12.07 7.32
CA ASN A 385 -8.27 -11.62 6.51
C ASN A 385 -8.71 -11.42 5.03
N PRO A 386 -8.54 -10.22 4.45
CA PRO A 386 -8.91 -9.96 3.06
C PRO A 386 -8.18 -10.86 2.06
N ASN A 387 -6.94 -11.24 2.36
CA ASN A 387 -6.16 -12.13 1.51
C ASN A 387 -6.70 -13.57 1.59
N PHE A 388 -7.17 -14.02 2.75
CA PHE A 388 -7.82 -15.33 2.87
C PHE A 388 -9.07 -15.39 1.98
N ARG A 389 -9.94 -14.38 2.06
CA ARG A 389 -11.13 -14.29 1.18
C ARG A 389 -10.77 -14.25 -0.30
N ARG A 390 -9.78 -13.44 -0.68
CA ARG A 390 -9.32 -13.40 -2.08
C ARG A 390 -8.74 -14.74 -2.53
N GLY A 391 -8.04 -15.45 -1.65
CA GLY A 391 -7.54 -16.80 -1.90
C GLY A 391 -8.66 -17.79 -2.17
N LEU A 392 -9.73 -17.75 -1.36
CA LEU A 392 -10.92 -18.58 -1.61
C LEU A 392 -11.59 -18.26 -2.95
N ILE A 393 -11.77 -16.97 -3.28
CA ILE A 393 -12.28 -16.55 -4.59
C ILE A 393 -11.36 -17.05 -5.71
N THR A 394 -10.05 -17.01 -5.52
CA THR A 394 -9.07 -17.49 -6.49
C THR A 394 -9.25 -18.99 -6.78
N ILE A 395 -9.45 -19.81 -5.75
CA ILE A 395 -9.61 -21.27 -5.87
C ILE A 395 -11.00 -21.63 -6.42
N PHE A 396 -12.06 -21.07 -5.84
CA PHE A 396 -13.44 -21.51 -6.05
C PHE A 396 -14.23 -20.63 -7.04
N GLY A 397 -13.72 -19.44 -7.37
CA GLY A 397 -14.40 -18.47 -8.25
C GLY A 397 -15.65 -17.84 -7.63
N LYS A 398 -15.84 -17.95 -6.30
CA LYS A 398 -17.04 -17.54 -5.58
C LYS A 398 -16.69 -16.82 -4.28
#